data_AF-A0A4V1S6X6-F1
#
_entry.id   AF-A0A4V1S6X6-F1
#
_cell.length_a   1.000
_cell.length_b   1.000
_cell.length_c   1.000
_cell.angle_alpha   90.00
_cell.angle_beta   90.00
_cell.angle_gamma   90.00
#
_symmetry.space_group_name_H-M   'P 1'
#
loop_
_entity.id
_entity.type
_entity.pdbx_description
1 polymer ?
#
loop_
_entity_poly.entity_id
_entity_poly.type
_entity_poly.pdbx_seq_one_letter_code
_entity_poly.pdbx_strand_id
1 'polypeptide(L)'
;MRCLTNSEIHKWLAGQGMHHQPLECGVPVAGDFPIPVERRSRLMLADYLADLLMKDGNKLLEIIPGPQQQSEDWELLDRFRSGMAECRSVLTAPGHLFKSGDRQEFRTLLTQLLGARDGWTFYLYAAPSHTTLRIDDRIEIWSPKKGLRNELGRHLETPQAA
;
A
#
# COMPACT_ATOMS: atom_id res chain seq x y z
N MET A 1 -14.82 3.01 -1.23
CA MET A 1 -13.68 2.98 -0.27
C MET A 1 -14.10 3.63 1.04
N ARG A 2 -13.48 3.27 2.17
CA ARG A 2 -13.71 3.90 3.49
C ARG A 2 -12.38 4.20 4.18
N CYS A 3 -12.19 5.41 4.71
CA CYS A 3 -11.01 5.69 5.53
C CYS A 3 -11.21 5.28 6.99
N LEU A 4 -10.14 4.74 7.59
CA LEU A 4 -10.12 4.12 8.90
C LEU A 4 -9.12 4.83 9.82
N THR A 5 -9.52 5.05 11.06
CA THR A 5 -8.62 5.41 12.18
C THR A 5 -7.74 4.22 12.56
N ASN A 6 -6.68 4.47 13.34
CA ASN A 6 -5.82 3.40 13.87
C ASN A 6 -6.61 2.31 14.60
N SER A 7 -7.55 2.69 15.47
CA SER A 7 -8.38 1.71 16.19
C SER A 7 -9.25 0.85 15.27
N GLU A 8 -9.72 1.40 14.15
CA GLU A 8 -10.50 0.67 13.15
C GLU A 8 -9.61 -0.23 12.29
N ILE A 9 -8.38 0.20 11.97
CA ILE A 9 -7.36 -0.64 11.30
C ILE A 9 -7.09 -1.89 12.13
N HIS A 10 -6.76 -1.73 13.41
CA HIS A 10 -6.49 -2.86 14.30
C HIS A 10 -7.66 -3.83 14.38
N LYS A 11 -8.89 -3.31 14.54
CA LYS A 11 -10.12 -4.12 14.59
C LYS A 11 -10.33 -4.89 13.28
N TRP A 12 -10.12 -4.24 12.15
CA TRP A 12 -10.28 -4.88 10.84
C TRP A 12 -9.25 -5.99 10.64
N LEU A 13 -7.96 -5.72 10.91
CA LEU A 13 -6.87 -6.70 10.78
C LEU A 13 -7.07 -7.91 11.70
N ALA A 14 -7.45 -7.67 12.97
CA ALA A 14 -7.77 -8.73 13.91
C ALA A 14 -8.93 -9.60 13.39
N GLY A 15 -9.96 -8.99 12.81
CA GLY A 15 -11.08 -9.71 12.18
C GLY A 15 -10.69 -10.54 10.96
N GLN A 16 -9.57 -10.24 10.31
CA GLN A 16 -8.99 -11.06 9.22
C GLN A 16 -7.94 -12.06 9.70
N GLY A 17 -7.56 -12.05 10.99
CA GLY A 17 -6.44 -12.86 11.50
C GLY A 17 -5.07 -12.41 10.97
N MET A 18 -4.91 -11.12 10.65
CA MET A 18 -3.68 -10.54 10.12
C MET A 18 -2.93 -9.73 11.18
N HIS A 19 -1.59 -9.77 11.15
CA HIS A 19 -0.75 -8.93 12.00
C HIS A 19 -0.70 -7.49 11.48
N HIS A 20 -0.94 -6.52 12.36
CA HIS A 20 -0.63 -5.12 12.11
C HIS A 20 0.88 -4.90 12.24
N GLN A 21 1.49 -4.26 11.25
CA GLN A 21 2.94 -4.02 11.17
C GLN A 21 3.77 -5.27 11.54
N PRO A 22 3.76 -6.32 10.69
CA PRO A 22 4.23 -7.66 11.07
C PRO A 22 5.69 -7.73 11.57
N LEU A 23 6.54 -6.79 11.13
CA LEU A 23 7.91 -6.66 11.60
C LEU A 23 7.98 -6.45 13.12
N GLU A 24 7.14 -5.57 13.66
CA GLU A 24 7.08 -5.26 15.10
C GLU A 24 6.58 -6.45 15.93
N CYS A 25 5.84 -7.36 15.29
CA CYS A 25 5.36 -8.60 15.88
C CYS A 25 6.39 -9.76 15.77
N GLY A 26 7.57 -9.52 15.19
CA GLY A 26 8.59 -10.55 14.98
C GLY A 26 8.25 -11.56 13.87
N VAL A 27 7.33 -11.24 12.96
CA VAL A 27 6.99 -12.10 11.84
C VAL A 27 8.10 -12.00 10.78
N PRO A 28 8.69 -13.13 10.34
CA PRO A 28 9.80 -13.10 9.40
C PRO A 28 9.36 -12.57 8.03
N VAL A 29 10.20 -11.71 7.44
CA VAL A 29 10.01 -11.20 6.08
C VAL A 29 10.16 -12.35 5.08
N ALA A 30 9.16 -12.54 4.23
CA ALA A 30 9.15 -13.59 3.22
C ALA A 30 9.90 -13.18 1.96
N GLY A 31 9.97 -11.88 1.64
CA GLY A 31 10.72 -11.31 0.53
C GLY A 31 10.99 -9.83 0.72
N ASP A 32 12.11 -9.36 0.19
CA ASP A 32 12.61 -7.99 0.32
C ASP A 32 13.24 -7.57 -1.02
N PHE A 33 12.74 -6.49 -1.61
CA PHE A 33 13.15 -6.00 -2.91
C PHE A 33 13.41 -4.48 -2.89
N PRO A 34 14.36 -3.98 -3.70
CA PRO A 34 14.55 -2.54 -3.84
C PRO A 34 13.34 -1.89 -4.53
N ILE A 35 12.99 -0.66 -4.12
CA ILE A 35 12.03 0.14 -4.87
C ILE A 35 12.69 0.75 -6.12
N PRO A 36 12.01 0.83 -7.27
CA PRO A 36 12.57 1.50 -8.45
C PRO A 36 12.87 2.99 -8.20
N VAL A 37 14.06 3.44 -8.62
CA VAL A 37 14.50 4.85 -8.45
C VAL A 37 13.80 5.78 -9.45
N GLU A 38 13.47 5.29 -10.63
CA GLU A 38 12.84 6.06 -11.70
C GLU A 38 11.33 6.18 -11.48
N ARG A 39 10.80 7.41 -11.62
CA ARG A 39 9.36 7.66 -11.46
C ARG A 39 8.50 6.79 -12.38
N ARG A 40 8.90 6.66 -13.66
CA ARG A 40 8.18 5.82 -14.64
C ARG A 40 8.05 4.38 -14.14
N SER A 41 9.16 3.83 -13.63
CA SER A 41 9.25 2.47 -13.12
C SER A 41 8.43 2.27 -11.84
N ARG A 42 8.36 3.29 -10.96
CA ARG A 42 7.44 3.27 -9.80
C ARG A 42 5.96 3.32 -10.20
N LEU A 43 5.60 4.06 -11.25
CA LEU A 43 4.22 4.08 -11.74
C LEU A 43 3.84 2.71 -12.35
N MET A 44 4.75 2.07 -13.09
CA MET A 44 4.55 0.70 -13.57
C MET A 44 4.39 -0.31 -12.44
N LEU A 45 5.18 -0.18 -11.37
CA LEU A 45 5.03 -0.97 -10.15
C LEU A 45 3.65 -0.74 -9.50
N ALA A 46 3.17 0.50 -9.45
CA ALA A 46 1.85 0.81 -8.89
C ALA A 46 0.73 0.09 -9.64
N ASP A 47 0.74 0.15 -10.98
CA ASP A 47 -0.22 -0.55 -11.83
C ASP A 47 -0.12 -2.07 -11.64
N TYR A 48 1.11 -2.59 -11.60
CA TYR A 48 1.35 -4.01 -11.40
C TYR A 48 0.84 -4.52 -10.04
N LEU A 49 1.15 -3.81 -8.95
CA LEU A 49 0.65 -4.15 -7.60
C LEU A 49 -0.86 -4.04 -7.52
N ALA A 50 -1.45 -3.02 -8.15
CA ALA A 50 -2.90 -2.89 -8.22
C ALA A 50 -3.49 -4.15 -8.86
N ASP A 51 -3.04 -4.54 -10.05
CA ASP A 51 -3.57 -5.71 -10.76
C ASP A 51 -3.29 -7.05 -10.06
N LEU A 52 -2.10 -7.19 -9.48
CA LEU A 52 -1.72 -8.38 -8.72
C LEU A 52 -2.65 -8.58 -7.52
N LEU A 53 -2.86 -7.52 -6.76
CA LEU A 53 -3.68 -7.58 -5.57
C LEU A 53 -5.15 -7.61 -5.91
N MET A 54 -5.62 -7.07 -7.04
CA MET A 54 -7.05 -7.05 -7.43
C MET A 54 -7.78 -8.40 -7.35
N LYS A 55 -7.04 -9.51 -7.38
CA LYS A 55 -7.58 -10.87 -7.14
C LYS A 55 -8.08 -11.08 -5.71
N ASP A 56 -7.59 -10.31 -4.74
CA ASP A 56 -8.07 -10.30 -3.36
C ASP A 56 -9.33 -9.45 -3.19
N GLY A 57 -10.20 -9.89 -2.29
CA GLY A 57 -11.51 -9.27 -2.06
C GLY A 57 -11.40 -7.86 -1.47
N ASN A 58 -10.66 -7.74 -0.35
CA ASN A 58 -10.48 -6.48 0.36
C ASN A 58 -8.99 -6.12 0.47
N LYS A 59 -8.68 -4.83 0.39
CA LYS A 59 -7.34 -4.28 0.65
C LYS A 59 -7.43 -3.15 1.64
N LEU A 60 -6.52 -3.12 2.59
CA LEU A 60 -6.32 -1.99 3.47
C LEU A 60 -4.96 -1.38 3.17
N LEU A 61 -4.94 -0.10 2.79
CA LEU A 61 -3.71 0.69 2.69
C LEU A 61 -3.61 1.59 3.91
N GLU A 62 -2.57 1.45 4.71
CA GLU A 62 -2.28 2.27 5.88
C GLU A 62 -1.08 3.15 5.58
N ILE A 63 -1.29 4.46 5.47
CA ILE A 63 -0.21 5.42 5.30
C ILE A 63 0.47 5.65 6.64
N ILE A 64 1.79 5.55 6.68
CA ILE A 64 2.62 5.88 7.85
C ILE A 64 3.08 7.32 7.69
N PRO A 65 2.49 8.29 8.42
CA PRO A 65 2.81 9.69 8.22
C PRO A 65 4.25 9.98 8.66
N GLY A 66 5.08 10.46 7.74
CA GLY A 66 6.42 10.93 8.03
C GLY A 66 6.43 12.28 8.76
N PRO A 67 7.58 12.67 9.36
CA PRO A 67 7.73 13.95 10.07
C PRO A 67 7.70 15.18 9.15
N GLN A 68 7.88 14.99 7.84
CA GLN A 68 7.86 16.06 6.85
C GLN A 68 6.41 16.28 6.37
N GLN A 69 5.69 17.13 7.10
CA GLN A 69 4.36 17.59 6.74
C GLN A 69 4.48 18.78 5.78
N GLN A 70 3.66 18.79 4.71
CA GLN A 70 3.50 19.88 3.71
C GLN A 70 4.42 19.84 2.49
N SER A 71 4.32 18.77 1.69
CA SER A 71 4.71 18.79 0.27
C SER A 71 3.46 18.78 -0.62
N GLU A 72 3.62 19.10 -1.92
CA GLU A 72 2.53 19.02 -2.93
C GLU A 72 1.83 17.64 -2.94
N ASP A 73 2.55 16.58 -2.57
CA ASP A 73 2.02 15.22 -2.49
C ASP A 73 0.95 15.05 -1.39
N TRP A 74 1.06 15.81 -0.29
CA TRP A 74 0.03 15.84 0.76
C TRP A 74 -1.26 16.50 0.25
N GLU A 75 -1.15 17.60 -0.49
CA GLU A 75 -2.32 18.26 -1.07
C GLU A 75 -3.03 17.39 -2.11
N LEU A 76 -2.27 16.60 -2.88
CA LEU A 76 -2.85 15.60 -3.77
C LEU A 76 -3.62 14.54 -2.99
N LEU A 77 -3.10 14.10 -1.83
CA LEU A 77 -3.75 13.09 -0.99
C LEU A 77 -5.03 13.64 -0.36
N ASP A 78 -4.98 14.86 0.14
CA ASP A 78 -6.16 15.53 0.71
C ASP A 78 -7.23 15.78 -0.36
N ARG A 79 -6.84 16.13 -1.59
CA ARG A 79 -7.78 16.23 -2.73
C ARG A 79 -8.41 14.90 -3.08
N PHE A 80 -7.61 13.82 -3.14
CA PHE A 80 -8.13 12.46 -3.36
C PHE A 80 -9.16 12.07 -2.28
N ARG A 81 -8.83 12.29 -1.01
CA ARG A 81 -9.71 11.98 0.14
C ARG A 81 -10.98 12.84 0.13
N SER A 82 -10.85 14.13 -0.16
CA SER A 82 -11.98 15.06 -0.26
C SER A 82 -12.95 14.66 -1.39
N GLY A 83 -12.43 14.18 -2.52
CA GLY A 83 -13.24 13.62 -3.61
C GLY A 83 -14.08 12.42 -3.20
N MET A 84 -13.73 11.77 -2.09
CA MET A 84 -14.45 10.64 -1.48
C MET A 84 -15.26 11.05 -0.25
N ALA A 85 -15.51 12.36 -0.05
CA ALA A 85 -16.17 12.94 1.11
C ALA A 85 -15.49 12.62 2.45
N GLU A 86 -14.18 12.34 2.44
CA GLU A 86 -13.38 12.17 3.65
C GLU A 86 -12.68 13.50 4.00
N CYS A 87 -13.13 14.12 5.09
CA CYS A 87 -12.57 15.40 5.57
C CYS A 87 -11.55 15.23 6.70
N ARG A 88 -11.42 14.03 7.29
CA ARG A 88 -10.42 13.78 8.34
C ARG A 88 -9.02 13.74 7.70
N SER A 89 -8.04 14.33 8.37
CA SER A 89 -6.64 14.24 7.95
C SER A 89 -6.15 12.79 7.96
N VAL A 90 -5.13 12.48 7.14
CA VAL A 90 -4.47 11.16 7.15
C VAL A 90 -3.87 10.83 8.53
N LEU A 91 -3.47 11.83 9.33
CA LEU A 91 -3.01 11.62 10.72
C LEU A 91 -4.12 11.05 11.61
N THR A 92 -5.37 11.42 11.35
CA THR A 92 -6.53 10.96 12.13
C THR A 92 -7.06 9.63 11.61
N ALA A 93 -7.09 9.47 10.29
CA ALA A 93 -7.60 8.28 9.61
C ALA A 93 -6.63 7.83 8.51
N PRO A 94 -5.52 7.15 8.87
CA PRO A 94 -4.45 6.78 7.93
C PRO A 94 -4.81 5.59 7.02
N GLY A 95 -5.80 4.80 7.42
CA GLY A 95 -6.22 3.61 6.69
C GLY A 95 -7.18 3.95 5.56
N HIS A 96 -7.06 3.25 4.45
CA HIS A 96 -7.96 3.29 3.30
C HIS A 96 -8.38 1.86 2.96
N LEU A 97 -9.62 1.51 3.28
CA LEU A 97 -10.19 0.20 3.03
C LEU A 97 -10.91 0.18 1.68
N PHE A 98 -10.40 -0.64 0.78
CA PHE A 98 -10.91 -0.87 -0.56
C PHE A 98 -11.60 -2.24 -0.64
N LYS A 99 -12.84 -2.24 -1.13
CA LYS A 99 -13.57 -3.46 -1.51
C LYS A 99 -13.31 -3.78 -2.99
N SER A 100 -13.79 -4.91 -3.47
CA SER A 100 -13.58 -5.35 -4.86
C SER A 100 -14.11 -4.37 -5.91
N GLY A 101 -15.12 -3.54 -5.58
CA GLY A 101 -15.65 -2.50 -6.46
C GLY A 101 -14.78 -1.23 -6.53
N ASP A 102 -13.86 -1.02 -5.59
CA ASP A 102 -13.06 0.22 -5.47
C ASP A 102 -11.74 0.14 -6.27
N ARG A 103 -11.76 -0.52 -7.43
CA ARG A 103 -10.54 -0.82 -8.21
C ARG A 103 -9.83 0.45 -8.66
N GLN A 104 -10.58 1.43 -9.15
CA GLN A 104 -10.02 2.65 -9.72
C GLN A 104 -9.43 3.53 -8.61
N GLU A 105 -10.12 3.65 -7.48
CA GLU A 105 -9.67 4.40 -6.31
C GLU A 105 -8.40 3.78 -5.73
N PHE A 106 -8.36 2.46 -5.62
CA PHE A 106 -7.19 1.73 -5.13
C PHE A 106 -5.97 1.96 -6.01
N ARG A 107 -6.13 1.79 -7.33
CA ARG A 107 -5.06 2.05 -8.29
C ARG A 107 -4.61 3.51 -8.23
N THR A 108 -5.55 4.46 -8.22
CA THR A 108 -5.26 5.90 -8.18
C THR A 108 -4.42 6.26 -6.96
N LEU A 109 -4.80 5.76 -5.78
CA LEU A 109 -4.03 6.01 -4.56
C LEU A 109 -2.63 5.39 -4.64
N LEU A 110 -2.48 4.15 -5.10
CA LEU A 110 -1.17 3.52 -5.28
C LEU A 110 -0.28 4.30 -6.25
N THR A 111 -0.82 4.70 -7.40
CA THR A 111 -0.12 5.51 -8.40
C THR A 111 0.35 6.83 -7.82
N GLN A 112 -0.48 7.47 -6.98
CA GLN A 112 -0.10 8.71 -6.33
C GLN A 112 1.04 8.50 -5.32
N LEU A 113 0.92 7.50 -4.43
CA LEU A 113 1.92 7.25 -3.38
C LEU A 113 3.28 6.81 -3.96
N LEU A 114 3.28 5.94 -4.96
CA LEU A 114 4.51 5.50 -5.63
C LEU A 114 5.04 6.55 -6.63
N GLY A 115 4.17 7.39 -7.17
CA GLY A 115 4.53 8.47 -8.10
C GLY A 115 5.12 9.72 -7.45
N ALA A 116 5.00 9.83 -6.12
CA ALA A 116 5.53 10.91 -5.30
C ALA A 116 7.05 11.04 -5.44
N ARG A 117 7.55 12.26 -5.19
CA ARG A 117 8.99 12.56 -5.30
C ARG A 117 9.75 12.11 -4.05
N ASP A 118 9.20 12.44 -2.88
CA ASP A 118 9.89 12.25 -1.59
C ASP A 118 9.61 10.87 -0.98
N GLY A 119 8.84 10.03 -1.69
CA GLY A 119 8.44 8.70 -1.25
C GLY A 119 7.38 8.74 -0.15
N TRP A 120 6.59 7.67 -0.07
CA TRP A 120 5.66 7.46 1.04
C TRP A 120 5.97 6.13 1.70
N THR A 121 5.95 6.13 3.02
CA THR A 121 5.95 4.89 3.80
C THR A 121 4.51 4.45 4.01
N PHE A 122 4.17 3.22 3.61
CA PHE A 122 2.83 2.68 3.84
C PHE A 122 2.82 1.15 3.89
N TYR A 123 1.81 0.61 4.58
CA TYR A 123 1.50 -0.81 4.55
C TYR A 123 0.30 -1.08 3.63
N LEU A 124 0.30 -2.25 3.01
CA LEU A 124 -0.77 -2.75 2.19
C LEU A 124 -1.12 -4.17 2.60
N TYR A 125 -2.29 -4.33 3.20
CA TYR A 125 -2.82 -5.60 3.67
C TYR A 125 -3.87 -6.09 2.68
N ALA A 126 -3.79 -7.35 2.26
CA ALA A 126 -4.72 -7.97 1.33
C ALA A 126 -5.34 -9.23 1.93
N ALA A 127 -6.66 -9.28 1.92
CA ALA A 127 -7.47 -10.40 2.40
C ALA A 127 -8.37 -10.93 1.27
N PRO A 128 -8.52 -12.26 1.12
CA PRO A 128 -8.14 -13.30 2.08
C PRO A 128 -6.75 -13.92 1.85
N SER A 129 -5.89 -13.37 0.97
CA SER A 129 -4.56 -13.94 0.76
C SER A 129 -3.63 -13.89 1.98
N HIS A 130 -3.97 -13.06 2.97
CA HIS A 130 -3.15 -12.76 4.16
C HIS A 130 -1.75 -12.26 3.76
N THR A 131 -1.73 -11.40 2.73
CA THR A 131 -0.50 -10.76 2.27
C THR A 131 -0.40 -9.36 2.87
N THR A 132 0.74 -9.03 3.43
CA THR A 132 1.12 -7.68 3.84
C THR A 132 2.34 -7.26 3.04
N LEU A 133 2.30 -6.05 2.50
CA LEU A 133 3.46 -5.36 1.93
C LEU A 133 3.76 -4.13 2.76
N ARG A 134 5.04 -3.88 3.04
CA ARG A 134 5.51 -2.54 3.45
C ARG A 134 6.26 -1.94 2.28
N ILE A 135 5.91 -0.71 1.93
CA ILE A 135 6.57 0.07 0.89
C ILE A 135 7.15 1.30 1.56
N ASP A 136 8.46 1.47 1.40
CA ASP A 136 9.25 2.59 1.92
C ASP A 136 10.44 2.84 0.98
N ASP A 137 11.68 2.77 1.48
CA ASP A 137 12.90 2.64 0.68
C ASP A 137 13.00 1.27 -0.03
N ARG A 138 12.28 0.28 0.48
CA ARG A 138 12.23 -1.09 -0.02
C ARG A 138 10.80 -1.62 0.00
N ILE A 139 10.61 -2.79 -0.63
CA ILE A 139 9.36 -3.53 -0.62
C ILE A 139 9.56 -4.80 0.18
N GLU A 140 9.02 -4.82 1.39
CA GLU A 140 9.04 -5.98 2.27
C GLU A 140 7.70 -6.71 2.19
N ILE A 141 7.75 -8.04 2.16
CA ILE A 141 6.57 -8.90 1.96
C ILE A 141 6.43 -9.89 3.10
N TRP A 142 5.23 -9.96 3.66
CA TRP A 142 4.78 -11.06 4.51
C TRP A 142 3.61 -11.74 3.81
N SER A 143 3.80 -13.00 3.42
CA SER A 143 2.71 -13.78 2.81
C SER A 143 2.92 -15.26 3.09
N PRO A 144 1.86 -16.01 3.43
CA PRO A 144 1.94 -17.47 3.48
C PRO A 144 2.10 -18.08 2.06
N LYS A 145 1.81 -17.31 1.01
CA LYS A 145 1.84 -17.77 -0.38
C LYS A 145 3.14 -17.34 -1.07
N LYS A 146 3.89 -18.31 -1.60
CA LYS A 146 5.13 -18.05 -2.37
C LYS A 146 4.90 -17.35 -3.71
N GLY A 147 3.69 -17.43 -4.27
CA GLY A 147 3.36 -16.93 -5.61
C GLY A 147 3.61 -15.43 -5.76
N LEU A 148 3.03 -14.62 -4.89
CA LEU A 148 3.11 -13.16 -4.95
C LEU A 148 4.56 -12.65 -4.87
N ARG A 149 5.35 -13.21 -3.94
CA ARG A 149 6.77 -12.87 -3.82
C ARG A 149 7.56 -13.19 -5.08
N ASN A 150 7.36 -14.37 -5.65
CA ASN A 150 8.09 -14.79 -6.84
C ASN A 150 7.70 -13.97 -8.08
N GLU A 151 6.40 -13.63 -8.20
CA GLU A 151 5.89 -12.79 -9.28
C GLU A 151 6.44 -11.36 -9.18
N LEU A 152 6.43 -10.76 -7.98
CA LEU A 152 6.99 -9.42 -7.76
C LEU A 152 8.50 -9.39 -7.99
N GLY A 153 9.24 -10.39 -7.50
CA GLY A 153 10.69 -10.48 -7.72
C GLY A 153 11.04 -10.48 -9.21
N ARG A 154 10.34 -11.28 -10.03
CA ARG A 154 10.54 -11.30 -11.48
C ARG A 154 10.23 -9.95 -12.14
N HIS A 155 9.18 -9.27 -11.70
CA HIS A 155 8.81 -7.96 -12.24
C HIS A 155 9.88 -6.89 -11.94
N LEU A 156 10.49 -6.95 -10.76
CA LEU A 156 11.53 -6.00 -10.33
C LEU A 156 12.92 -6.33 -10.88
N GLU A 157 13.21 -7.61 -11.15
CA GLU A 157 14.46 -8.04 -11.79
C GLU A 157 14.51 -7.78 -13.30
N THR A 158 13.34 -7.67 -13.95
CA THR A 158 13.27 -7.40 -15.38
C THR A 158 13.68 -5.94 -15.64
N PRO A 159 14.66 -5.67 -16.53
CA PRO A 159 15.01 -4.30 -16.91
C PRO A 159 13.76 -3.59 -17.42
N GLN A 160 13.27 -2.62 -16.67
CA GLN A 160 12.15 -1.80 -17.11
C GLN A 160 12.70 -0.88 -18.20
N ALA A 161 12.35 -1.16 -19.46
CA ALA A 161 12.89 -0.43 -20.59
C ALA A 161 12.61 1.08 -20.44
N ALA A 162 13.69 1.86 -20.50
CA ALA A 162 13.74 3.31 -20.27
C ALA A 162 12.78 4.12 -21.16
#